data_AF-A0A2X2RB09-F1
#
_entry.id   AF-A0A2X2RB09-F1
#
_cell.length_a   1.000
_cell.length_b   1.000
_cell.length_c   1.000
_cell.angle_alpha   90.00
_cell.angle_beta   90.00
_cell.angle_gamma   90.00
#
_symmetry.space_group_name_H-M   'P 1'
#
loop_
_entity.id
_entity.type
_entity.pdbx_description
1 polymer ?
#
loop_
_entity_poly.entity_id
_entity_poly.type
_entity_poly.pdbx_seq_one_letter_code
_entity_poly.pdbx_strand_id
1 'polypeptide(L)'
;MIIENFEGTAPEFTTFGNMANVEVVANPKKVGNTTAKVVKMVRTKGCETWAGAFFTSESLDMKSHKVLKLKALSPKTGIVVKVKLEGATSNEAKEVDARITKKNTWEELSFDFTGIDTSAKYTKVVVFFDFGEKGDDTTYYYDEITLN
;
A
#
# COMPACT_ATOMS: atom_id res chain seq x y z
N MET A 1 11.86 10.44 1.55
CA MET A 1 11.31 11.12 0.35
C MET A 1 9.84 10.76 0.19
N ILE A 2 9.01 11.67 -0.34
CA ILE A 2 7.61 11.36 -0.67
C ILE A 2 7.58 10.61 -2.00
N ILE A 3 6.89 9.47 -2.03
CA ILE A 3 6.60 8.72 -3.26
C ILE A 3 5.23 9.14 -3.80
N GLU A 4 4.24 9.19 -2.92
CA GLU A 4 2.87 9.57 -3.29
C GLU A 4 2.09 10.02 -2.05
N ASN A 5 1.33 11.11 -2.19
CA ASN A 5 0.44 11.66 -1.15
C ASN A 5 -0.99 11.92 -1.66
N PHE A 6 -1.28 11.58 -2.91
CA PHE A 6 -2.56 11.65 -3.59
C PHE A 6 -3.21 13.04 -3.70
N GLU A 7 -2.49 14.11 -3.34
CA GLU A 7 -3.00 15.48 -3.40
C GLU A 7 -2.96 16.07 -4.82
N GLY A 8 -2.08 15.53 -5.67
CA GLY A 8 -1.95 15.89 -7.08
C GLY A 8 -2.90 15.15 -8.02
N THR A 9 -2.43 14.92 -9.24
CA THR A 9 -3.07 13.99 -10.18
C THR A 9 -2.82 12.58 -9.66
N ALA A 10 -3.89 11.83 -9.38
CA ALA A 10 -3.76 10.47 -8.89
C ALA A 10 -3.06 9.59 -9.93
N PRO A 11 -2.16 8.68 -9.51
CA PRO A 11 -1.58 7.71 -10.43
C PRO A 11 -2.65 6.72 -10.88
N GLU A 12 -2.42 6.11 -12.05
CA GLU A 12 -3.28 5.02 -12.51
C GLU A 12 -3.02 3.76 -11.67
N PHE A 13 -4.10 3.20 -11.14
CA PHE A 13 -4.05 1.96 -10.39
C PHE A 13 -4.49 0.77 -11.24
N THR A 14 -3.73 -0.32 -11.14
CA THR A 14 -4.16 -1.63 -11.61
C THR A 14 -4.55 -2.48 -10.40
N THR A 15 -5.78 -2.97 -10.40
CA THR A 15 -6.33 -3.85 -9.36
C THR A 15 -6.35 -5.29 -9.85
N PHE A 16 -6.10 -6.25 -8.96
CA PHE A 16 -6.09 -7.68 -9.28
C PHE A 16 -6.68 -8.53 -8.15
N GLY A 17 -6.95 -9.81 -8.44
CA GLY A 17 -7.48 -10.77 -7.47
C GLY A 17 -8.99 -10.66 -7.21
N ASN A 18 -9.76 -10.24 -8.22
CA ASN A 18 -11.24 -10.21 -8.17
C ASN A 18 -11.82 -9.27 -7.10
N MET A 19 -11.16 -8.14 -6.82
CA MET A 19 -11.71 -7.07 -5.98
C MET A 19 -12.09 -5.84 -6.81
N ALA A 20 -12.93 -4.97 -6.24
CA ALA A 20 -13.30 -3.70 -6.87
C ALA A 20 -12.06 -2.82 -7.08
N ASN A 21 -12.09 -2.02 -8.16
CA ASN A 21 -11.03 -1.06 -8.44
C ASN A 21 -10.78 -0.14 -7.22
N VAL A 22 -9.51 0.11 -6.92
CA VAL A 22 -9.14 1.12 -5.92
C VAL A 22 -9.37 2.53 -6.46
N GLU A 23 -9.72 3.43 -5.57
CA GLU A 23 -10.08 4.81 -5.92
C GLU A 23 -9.35 5.79 -5.00
N VAL A 24 -8.90 6.93 -5.53
CA VAL A 24 -8.48 8.07 -4.71
C VAL A 24 -9.73 8.89 -4.37
N VAL A 25 -10.05 8.98 -3.08
CA VAL A 25 -11.28 9.61 -2.57
C VAL A 25 -10.96 10.67 -1.52
N ALA A 26 -11.94 11.47 -1.14
CA ALA A 26 -11.79 12.40 -0.02
C ALA A 26 -11.48 11.62 1.29
N ASN A 27 -10.51 12.12 2.06
CA ASN A 27 -10.09 11.52 3.32
C ASN A 27 -11.28 11.43 4.30
N PRO A 28 -11.74 10.21 4.66
CA PRO A 28 -12.92 10.03 5.52
C PRO A 28 -12.63 10.37 6.99
N LYS A 29 -11.36 10.52 7.38
CA LYS A 29 -10.97 10.78 8.76
C LYS A 29 -9.72 11.67 8.82
N LYS A 30 -9.91 12.97 9.03
CA LYS A 30 -8.78 13.93 9.09
C LYS A 30 -7.99 13.96 10.41
N VAL A 31 -8.38 13.16 11.39
CA VAL A 31 -7.67 13.06 12.68
C VAL A 31 -6.56 12.02 12.57
N GLY A 32 -5.29 12.46 12.67
CA GLY A 32 -4.10 11.61 12.53
C GLY A 32 -3.51 11.57 11.12
N ASN A 33 -4.30 11.94 10.12
CA ASN A 33 -3.86 12.19 8.75
C ASN A 33 -4.64 13.38 8.19
N THR A 34 -3.98 14.51 7.97
CA THR A 34 -4.62 15.80 7.65
C THR A 34 -4.80 16.05 6.16
N THR A 35 -4.31 15.14 5.30
CA THR A 35 -4.46 15.17 3.84
C THR A 35 -5.92 15.22 3.41
N ALA A 36 -6.16 15.77 2.23
CA ALA A 36 -7.50 15.89 1.68
C ALA A 36 -7.94 14.62 0.95
N LYS A 37 -7.01 13.84 0.39
CA LYS A 37 -7.29 12.64 -0.40
C LYS A 37 -6.53 11.43 0.13
N VAL A 38 -7.10 10.25 -0.08
CA VAL A 38 -6.54 8.96 0.32
C VAL A 38 -6.94 7.90 -0.68
N VAL A 39 -6.23 6.78 -0.75
CA VAL A 39 -6.71 5.61 -1.48
C VAL A 39 -7.74 4.86 -0.64
N LYS A 40 -8.84 4.45 -1.28
CA LYS A 40 -9.84 3.51 -0.77
C LYS A 40 -9.65 2.17 -1.46
N MET A 41 -9.53 1.11 -0.66
CA MET A 41 -9.47 -0.28 -1.12
C MET A 41 -10.59 -1.08 -0.48
N VAL A 42 -11.46 -1.67 -1.30
CA VAL A 42 -12.52 -2.57 -0.83
C VAL A 42 -12.10 -4.00 -1.10
N ARG A 43 -11.91 -4.80 -0.05
CA ARG A 43 -11.68 -6.24 -0.16
C ARG A 43 -13.02 -6.93 -0.46
N THR A 44 -13.50 -6.82 -1.70
CA THR A 44 -14.79 -7.36 -2.17
C THR A 44 -15.01 -8.79 -1.69
N LYS A 45 -16.21 -9.10 -1.22
CA LYS A 45 -16.53 -10.42 -0.69
C LYS A 45 -16.17 -11.53 -1.68
N GLY A 46 -15.37 -12.49 -1.22
CA GLY A 46 -14.88 -13.60 -2.03
C GLY A 46 -13.65 -13.31 -2.89
N CYS A 47 -13.14 -12.07 -2.92
CA CYS A 47 -11.89 -11.76 -3.62
C CYS A 47 -10.72 -12.58 -3.05
N GLU A 48 -9.67 -12.70 -3.85
CA GLU A 48 -8.55 -13.58 -3.55
C GLU A 48 -7.82 -13.18 -2.28
N THR A 49 -7.21 -14.16 -1.61
CA THR A 49 -6.41 -13.93 -0.39
C THR A 49 -5.19 -13.04 -0.63
N TRP A 50 -4.82 -12.88 -1.90
CA TRP A 50 -3.74 -12.05 -2.39
C TRP A 50 -4.24 -10.86 -3.24
N ALA A 51 -5.55 -10.55 -3.27
CA ALA A 51 -6.04 -9.41 -4.04
C ALA A 51 -5.46 -8.08 -3.51
N GLY A 52 -5.02 -7.24 -4.44
CA GLY A 52 -4.29 -6.01 -4.15
C GLY A 52 -4.30 -5.09 -5.36
N ALA A 53 -3.67 -3.93 -5.19
CA ALA A 53 -3.53 -2.97 -6.27
C ALA A 53 -2.11 -2.41 -6.30
N PHE A 54 -1.67 -2.01 -7.49
CA PHE A 54 -0.40 -1.31 -7.66
C PHE A 54 -0.58 -0.06 -8.49
N PHE A 55 0.36 0.85 -8.31
CA PHE A 55 0.61 1.95 -9.23
C PHE A 55 2.10 1.95 -9.61
N THR A 56 2.42 2.68 -10.67
CA THR A 56 3.81 2.89 -11.11
C THR A 56 4.27 4.26 -10.63
N SER A 57 5.44 4.29 -10.03
CA SER A 57 6.15 5.48 -9.54
C SER A 57 7.43 5.69 -10.35
N GLU A 58 8.11 6.82 -10.11
CA GLU A 58 9.51 6.95 -10.51
C GLU A 58 10.38 5.85 -9.87
N SER A 59 11.60 5.66 -10.38
CA SER A 59 12.50 4.65 -9.82
C SER A 59 12.80 4.94 -8.36
N LEU A 60 12.48 3.98 -7.49
CA LEU A 60 12.74 4.06 -6.06
C LEU A 60 14.24 3.94 -5.78
N ASP A 61 14.83 4.88 -5.03
CA ASP A 61 16.24 4.80 -4.61
C ASP A 61 16.40 3.81 -3.45
N MET A 62 16.39 2.54 -3.81
CA MET A 62 16.62 1.45 -2.87
C MET A 62 18.08 1.29 -2.48
N LYS A 63 19.03 2.12 -2.97
CA LYS A 63 20.43 2.12 -2.53
C LYS A 63 20.60 2.97 -1.27
N SER A 64 20.02 4.15 -1.26
CA SER A 64 20.13 5.08 -0.12
C SER A 64 19.06 4.82 0.94
N HIS A 65 17.91 4.31 0.55
CA HIS A 65 16.75 4.13 1.42
C HIS A 65 16.30 2.66 1.45
N LYS A 66 15.80 2.19 2.58
CA LYS A 66 15.39 0.78 2.78
C LYS A 66 14.04 0.66 3.44
N VAL A 67 13.46 1.72 3.98
CA VAL A 67 12.21 1.65 4.71
C VAL A 67 11.14 2.40 3.94
N LEU A 68 10.17 1.68 3.39
CA LEU A 68 8.95 2.29 2.89
C LEU A 68 7.99 2.47 4.07
N LYS A 69 7.35 3.62 4.15
CA LYS A 69 6.27 3.87 5.10
C LYS A 69 5.01 4.30 4.38
N LEU A 70 3.86 4.00 4.97
CA LEU A 70 2.56 4.56 4.58
C LEU A 70 1.68 4.70 5.83
N LYS A 71 0.71 5.60 5.78
CA LYS A 71 -0.37 5.64 6.75
C LYS A 71 -1.48 4.72 6.31
N ALA A 72 -2.00 3.92 7.23
CA ALA A 72 -3.12 3.00 6.99
C ALA A 72 -4.26 3.27 7.97
N LEU A 73 -5.50 3.09 7.50
CA LEU A 73 -6.72 3.16 8.29
C LEU A 73 -7.56 1.91 8.02
N SER A 74 -7.90 1.19 9.08
CA SER A 74 -8.61 -0.08 9.01
C SER A 74 -9.65 -0.20 10.13
N PRO A 75 -10.84 -0.78 9.85
CA PRO A 75 -11.80 -1.16 10.90
C PRO A 75 -11.44 -2.46 11.63
N LYS A 76 -10.37 -3.15 11.20
CA LYS A 76 -9.83 -4.35 11.83
C LYS A 76 -8.43 -4.11 12.42
N THR A 77 -8.06 -4.93 13.40
CA THR A 77 -6.72 -4.98 14.01
C THR A 77 -6.14 -6.37 13.86
N GLY A 78 -4.82 -6.49 13.89
CA GLY A 78 -4.10 -7.76 13.73
C GLY A 78 -3.97 -8.23 12.28
N ILE A 79 -4.58 -7.51 11.32
CA ILE A 79 -4.53 -7.84 9.90
C ILE A 79 -3.14 -7.56 9.32
N VAL A 80 -2.76 -8.34 8.31
CA VAL A 80 -1.52 -8.15 7.57
C VAL A 80 -1.75 -7.12 6.45
N VAL A 81 -0.99 -6.05 6.48
CA VAL A 81 -0.76 -5.20 5.31
C VAL A 81 0.57 -5.64 4.72
N LYS A 82 0.57 -6.00 3.44
CA LYS A 82 1.79 -6.34 2.71
C LYS A 82 2.10 -5.23 1.72
N VAL A 83 3.38 -4.89 1.59
CA VAL A 83 3.88 -4.10 0.47
C VAL A 83 4.84 -4.95 -0.35
N LYS A 84 4.67 -4.92 -1.66
CA LYS A 84 5.60 -5.52 -2.62
C LYS A 84 6.18 -4.42 -3.50
N LEU A 85 7.49 -4.45 -3.68
CA LEU A 85 8.18 -3.63 -4.67
C LEU A 85 8.55 -4.52 -5.85
N GLU A 86 8.21 -4.10 -7.07
CA GLU A 86 8.55 -4.83 -8.29
C GLU A 86 9.39 -3.97 -9.25
N GLY A 87 10.37 -4.64 -9.86
CA GLY A 87 11.20 -4.13 -10.94
C GLY A 87 10.61 -4.41 -12.32
N ALA A 88 11.49 -4.47 -13.33
CA ALA A 88 11.08 -4.68 -14.72
C ALA A 88 10.70 -6.14 -15.00
N THR A 89 11.29 -7.08 -14.26
CA THR A 89 11.01 -8.51 -14.39
C THR A 89 10.34 -9.07 -13.14
N SER A 90 9.63 -10.20 -13.30
CA SER A 90 8.96 -10.89 -12.19
C SER A 90 9.90 -11.35 -11.07
N ASN A 91 11.18 -11.53 -11.38
CA ASN A 91 12.19 -11.99 -10.42
C ASN A 91 12.77 -10.83 -9.60
N GLU A 92 12.57 -9.59 -10.04
CA GLU A 92 12.98 -8.38 -9.31
C GLU A 92 11.84 -7.96 -8.40
N ALA A 93 11.56 -8.73 -7.35
CA ALA A 93 10.52 -8.39 -6.40
C ALA A 93 10.92 -8.69 -4.97
N LYS A 94 10.42 -7.87 -4.04
CA LYS A 94 10.50 -8.15 -2.60
C LYS A 94 9.21 -7.76 -1.93
N GLU A 95 8.81 -8.56 -0.94
CA GLU A 95 7.58 -8.40 -0.17
C GLU A 95 7.92 -8.23 1.31
N VAL A 96 7.24 -7.30 1.98
CA VAL A 96 7.41 -7.05 3.41
C VAL A 96 6.04 -6.87 4.04
N ASP A 97 5.87 -7.43 5.23
CA ASP A 97 4.63 -7.39 6.00
C ASP A 97 4.72 -6.43 7.17
N ALA A 98 3.62 -5.73 7.43
CA ALA A 98 3.35 -5.02 8.66
C ALA A 98 1.96 -5.39 9.17
N ARG A 99 1.68 -5.15 10.45
CA ARG A 99 0.37 -5.38 11.04
C ARG A 99 -0.23 -4.08 11.55
N ILE A 100 -1.52 -3.89 11.29
CA ILE A 100 -2.29 -2.81 11.91
C ILE A 100 -2.62 -3.20 13.34
N THR A 101 -2.27 -2.34 14.28
CA THR A 101 -2.51 -2.55 15.72
C THR A 101 -3.65 -1.70 16.25
N LYS A 102 -4.07 -0.65 15.52
CA LYS A 102 -5.09 0.30 15.98
C LYS A 102 -6.35 0.27 15.11
N LYS A 103 -7.50 -0.02 15.73
CA LYS A 103 -8.81 0.00 15.06
C LYS A 103 -9.23 1.44 14.76
N ASN A 104 -9.75 1.68 13.56
CA ASN A 104 -10.33 2.94 13.11
C ASN A 104 -9.43 4.16 13.38
N THR A 105 -8.12 4.01 13.37
CA THR A 105 -7.16 5.08 13.66
C THR A 105 -6.06 5.04 12.61
N TRP A 106 -5.66 6.21 12.10
CA TRP A 106 -4.51 6.28 11.21
C TRP A 106 -3.26 5.81 11.93
N GLU A 107 -2.58 4.84 11.35
CA GLU A 107 -1.36 4.24 11.86
C GLU A 107 -0.29 4.30 10.77
N GLU A 108 0.89 4.84 11.09
CA GLU A 108 2.05 4.77 10.19
C GLU A 108 2.64 3.36 10.28
N LEU A 109 2.58 2.62 9.16
CA LEU A 109 3.20 1.31 9.00
C LEU A 109 4.58 1.50 8.38
N SER A 110 5.56 0.69 8.83
CA SER A 110 6.93 0.68 8.30
C SER A 110 7.27 -0.70 7.73
N PHE A 111 7.83 -0.70 6.54
CA PHE A 111 8.19 -1.87 5.76
C PHE A 111 9.70 -1.84 5.48
N ASP A 112 10.45 -2.68 6.20
CA ASP A 112 11.90 -2.78 6.07
C ASP A 112 12.32 -3.70 4.92
N PHE A 113 12.80 -3.09 3.83
CA PHE A 113 13.32 -3.77 2.65
C PHE A 113 14.83 -4.06 2.74
N THR A 114 15.48 -3.95 3.91
CA THR A 114 16.90 -4.32 4.10
C THR A 114 17.23 -5.67 3.45
N GLY A 115 18.23 -5.68 2.56
CA GLY A 115 18.59 -6.83 1.74
C GLY A 115 17.79 -6.97 0.43
N ILE A 116 17.09 -5.93 -0.02
CA ILE A 116 16.55 -5.86 -1.39
C ILE A 116 17.70 -5.77 -2.41
N ASP A 117 17.53 -6.34 -3.60
CA ASP A 117 18.52 -6.25 -4.67
C ASP A 117 18.61 -4.81 -5.21
N THR A 118 19.63 -4.08 -4.76
CA THR A 118 19.81 -2.67 -5.14
C THR A 118 20.37 -2.47 -6.56
N SER A 119 20.61 -3.54 -7.32
CA SER A 119 20.99 -3.45 -8.73
C SER A 119 19.78 -3.32 -9.67
N ALA A 120 18.60 -3.76 -9.22
CA ALA A 120 17.34 -3.65 -9.95
C ALA A 120 16.73 -2.24 -9.86
N LYS A 121 15.87 -1.91 -10.83
CA LYS A 121 15.07 -0.67 -10.83
C LYS A 121 13.64 -0.96 -10.41
N TYR A 122 13.29 -0.63 -9.17
CA TYR A 122 11.94 -0.77 -8.66
C TYR A 122 11.09 0.44 -9.01
N THR A 123 9.94 0.21 -9.63
CA THR A 123 9.02 1.28 -10.04
C THR A 123 7.58 1.01 -9.61
N LYS A 124 7.21 -0.24 -9.34
CA LYS A 124 5.86 -0.57 -8.88
C LYS A 124 5.80 -0.69 -7.37
N VAL A 125 4.83 -0.01 -6.79
CA VAL A 125 4.45 -0.16 -5.38
C VAL A 125 3.11 -0.89 -5.35
N VAL A 126 3.12 -2.10 -4.82
CA VAL A 126 1.91 -2.93 -4.66
C VAL A 126 1.53 -2.95 -3.19
N VAL A 127 0.26 -2.70 -2.90
CA VAL A 127 -0.28 -2.72 -1.53
C VAL A 127 -1.38 -3.77 -1.45
N PHE A 128 -1.35 -4.55 -0.37
CA PHE A 128 -2.35 -5.56 -0.04
C PHE A 128 -2.86 -5.29 1.37
N PHE A 129 -4.18 -5.25 1.55
CA PHE A 129 -4.79 -5.24 2.87
C PHE A 129 -5.38 -6.60 3.20
N ASP A 130 -5.27 -7.00 4.47
CA ASP A 130 -5.81 -8.26 4.98
C ASP A 130 -5.27 -9.47 4.19
N PHE A 131 -3.96 -9.44 3.92
CA PHE A 131 -3.29 -10.45 3.12
C PHE A 131 -3.39 -11.83 3.77
N GLY A 132 -3.75 -12.84 2.98
CA GLY A 132 -3.97 -14.22 3.44
C GLY A 132 -5.44 -14.54 3.73
N GLU A 133 -6.30 -13.54 3.90
CA GLU A 133 -7.72 -13.72 4.23
C GLU A 133 -8.60 -13.54 2.99
N LYS A 134 -9.71 -14.26 2.85
CA LYS A 134 -10.66 -14.01 1.76
C LYS A 134 -11.37 -12.67 1.98
N GLY A 135 -11.69 -11.96 0.89
CA GLY A 135 -12.42 -10.69 0.99
C GLY A 135 -13.79 -10.83 1.64
N ASP A 136 -14.19 -9.79 2.37
CA ASP A 136 -15.40 -9.76 3.19
C ASP A 136 -16.13 -8.40 3.13
N ASP A 137 -15.93 -7.66 2.05
CA ASP A 137 -16.41 -6.28 1.81
C ASP A 137 -15.82 -5.21 2.75
N THR A 138 -14.79 -5.55 3.54
CA THR A 138 -14.13 -4.54 4.37
C THR A 138 -13.44 -3.49 3.50
N THR A 139 -13.66 -2.22 3.87
CA THR A 139 -12.99 -1.06 3.27
C THR A 139 -11.80 -0.63 4.12
N TYR A 140 -10.67 -0.41 3.45
CA TYR A 140 -9.42 0.07 4.01
C TYR A 140 -8.98 1.34 3.30
N TYR A 141 -8.15 2.13 3.97
CA TYR A 141 -7.58 3.32 3.37
C TYR A 141 -6.08 3.40 3.62
N TYR A 142 -5.35 3.99 2.68
CA TYR A 142 -3.94 4.29 2.85
C TYR A 142 -3.53 5.59 2.16
N ASP A 143 -2.44 6.17 2.64
CA ASP A 143 -1.95 7.49 2.21
C ASP A 143 -0.48 7.71 2.64
N GLU A 144 0.11 8.84 2.24
CA GLU A 144 1.43 9.35 2.64
C GLU A 144 2.53 8.30 2.49
N ILE A 145 2.70 7.80 1.27
CA ILE A 145 3.73 6.81 0.96
C ILE A 145 5.07 7.53 0.88
N THR A 146 6.02 7.10 1.71
CA THR A 146 7.37 7.65 1.77
C THR A 146 8.41 6.54 1.72
N LEU A 147 9.59 6.87 1.21
CA LEU A 147 10.77 6.00 1.19
C LEU A 147 11.89 6.65 2.00
N ASN A 148 12.42 5.96 3.01
CA ASN A 148 13.35 6.47 4.02
C ASN A 148 14.60 5.60 4.16
#